data_AF-A0A5F0LU11-F1
#
_entry.id   AF-A0A5F0LU11-F1
#
_cell.length_a   1.000
_cell.length_b   1.000
_cell.length_c   1.000
_cell.angle_alpha   90.00
_cell.angle_beta   90.00
_cell.angle_gamma   90.00
#
_symmetry.space_group_name_H-M   'P 1'
#
loop_
_entity.id
_entity.type
_entity.pdbx_description
1 polymer ?
#
loop_
_entity_poly.entity_id
_entity_poly.type
_entity_poly.pdbx_seq_one_letter_code
_entity_poly.pdbx_strand_id
1 'polypeptide(L)'
;MLSVRPPLLALPLLLSLLLCSLPAWAVYKCDSDGKVTYSDAACANGKTVAIDDARGVKSPVPATSAKDKAVQQRLDKSRAAEDKQLNRQREKQERAEARAKLVAEKQKRKCAQLAQRKSWAEEDLRNAPAKAMEKARRKSQRAAENYRAECST
;
A
#
# COMPACT_ATOMS: atom_id res chain seq x y z
N MET A 1 -47.10 7.03 13.26
CA MET A 1 -45.91 6.17 13.52
C MET A 1 -44.78 6.65 12.65
N LEU A 2 -43.75 7.26 13.25
CA LEU A 2 -42.33 7.19 12.88
C LEU A 2 -41.60 8.08 13.90
N SER A 3 -41.27 7.48 15.03
CA SER A 3 -40.49 8.12 16.09
C SER A 3 -39.02 7.98 15.70
N VAL A 4 -38.44 9.03 15.12
CA VAL A 4 -37.01 9.08 14.80
C VAL A 4 -36.28 9.34 16.12
N ARG A 5 -35.75 8.28 16.73
CA ARG A 5 -34.82 8.41 17.86
C ARG A 5 -33.48 8.91 17.32
N PRO A 6 -33.02 10.13 17.67
CA PRO A 6 -31.70 10.58 17.26
C PRO A 6 -30.64 9.71 17.93
N PRO A 7 -29.55 9.35 17.23
CA PRO A 7 -28.50 8.54 17.81
C PRO A 7 -27.84 9.30 18.97
N LEU A 8 -27.85 8.70 20.16
CA LEU A 8 -27.27 9.24 21.41
C LEU A 8 -25.77 9.59 21.30
N LEU A 9 -25.11 9.24 20.20
CA LEU A 9 -23.72 9.57 19.88
C LEU A 9 -23.55 10.93 19.17
N ALA A 10 -24.63 11.57 18.69
CA ALA A 10 -24.54 12.89 18.06
C ALA A 10 -24.37 14.03 19.09
N LEU A 11 -24.88 13.84 20.31
CA LEU A 11 -24.83 14.84 21.38
C LEU A 11 -23.40 15.16 21.87
N PRO A 12 -22.50 14.18 22.14
CA PRO A 12 -21.12 14.50 22.53
C PRO A 12 -20.30 15.12 21.38
N LEU A 13 -20.62 14.76 20.12
CA LEU A 13 -19.91 15.29 18.95
C LEU A 13 -20.22 16.78 18.73
N LEU A 14 -21.50 17.17 18.86
CA LEU A 14 -21.94 18.57 18.82
C LEU A 14 -21.38 19.39 19.97
N LEU A 15 -21.28 18.80 21.18
CA LEU A 15 -20.69 19.48 22.33
C LEU A 15 -19.18 19.72 22.15
N SER A 16 -18.44 18.76 21.58
CA SER A 16 -17.01 18.92 21.27
C SER A 16 -16.72 20.01 20.24
N LEU A 17 -17.61 20.20 19.24
CA LEU A 17 -17.47 21.24 18.24
C LEU A 17 -17.70 22.64 18.83
N LEU A 18 -18.56 22.76 19.85
CA LEU A 18 -18.85 24.04 20.51
C LEU A 18 -17.70 24.53 21.41
N LEU A 19 -16.89 23.61 21.95
CA LEU A 19 -15.72 23.97 22.78
C LEU A 19 -14.49 24.42 21.95
N CYS A 20 -14.49 24.21 20.64
CA CYS A 20 -13.39 24.60 19.75
C CYS A 20 -13.54 25.98 19.10
N SER A 21 -14.51 26.80 19.52
CA SER A 21 -14.58 28.21 19.13
C SER A 21 -13.52 29.03 19.87
N LEU A 22 -12.25 28.87 19.48
CA LEU A 22 -11.23 29.84 19.88
C LEU A 22 -11.66 31.20 19.32
N PRO A 23 -11.78 32.25 20.15
CA PRO A 23 -11.99 33.58 19.62
C PRO A 23 -10.82 33.89 18.69
N ALA A 24 -11.10 34.30 17.45
CA ALA A 24 -10.08 34.83 16.57
C ALA A 24 -9.43 36.02 17.29
N TRP A 25 -8.24 35.82 17.85
CA TRP A 25 -7.47 36.88 18.50
C TRP A 25 -7.07 37.88 17.43
N ALA A 26 -7.93 38.89 17.23
CA ALA A 26 -7.64 40.05 16.43
C ALA A 26 -6.68 40.93 17.25
N VAL A 27 -5.38 40.75 17.04
CA VAL A 27 -4.38 41.61 17.66
C VAL A 27 -4.40 42.95 16.93
N TYR A 28 -4.93 43.98 17.58
CA TYR A 28 -4.99 45.33 17.04
C TYR A 28 -3.66 46.04 17.29
N LYS A 29 -3.10 46.62 16.24
CA LYS A 29 -1.95 47.52 16.33
C LYS A 29 -2.48 48.94 16.60
N CYS A 30 -2.22 49.48 17.78
CA CYS A 30 -2.52 50.86 18.13
C CYS A 30 -1.24 51.70 18.03
N ASP A 31 -1.30 52.82 17.32
CA ASP A 31 -0.22 53.82 17.27
C ASP A 31 -0.75 55.10 17.90
N SER A 32 -0.19 55.50 19.04
CA SER A 32 -0.45 56.81 19.66
C SER A 32 0.89 57.43 20.04
N ASP A 33 1.08 58.70 19.68
CA ASP A 33 2.26 59.50 20.02
C ASP A 33 3.60 58.82 19.66
N GLY A 34 3.63 58.08 18.55
CA GLY A 34 4.84 57.38 18.05
C GLY A 34 5.19 56.09 18.79
N LYS A 35 4.33 55.62 19.70
CA LYS A 35 4.49 54.36 20.41
C LYS A 35 3.50 53.32 19.89
N VAL A 36 4.02 52.22 19.40
CA VAL A 36 3.21 51.09 18.92
C VAL A 36 2.92 50.13 20.08
N THR A 37 1.65 49.92 20.35
CA THR A 37 1.17 48.93 21.32
C THR A 37 0.24 47.93 20.63
N TYR A 38 0.33 46.67 21.05
CA TYR A 38 -0.52 45.59 20.55
C TYR A 38 -1.48 45.19 21.66
N SER A 39 -2.77 45.14 21.33
CA SER A 39 -3.84 44.83 22.28
C SER A 39 -4.89 43.94 21.62
N ASP A 40 -5.49 43.07 22.43
CA ASP A 40 -6.61 42.22 22.01
C ASP A 40 -7.95 42.98 22.03
N ALA A 41 -7.96 44.23 22.51
CA ALA A 41 -9.09 45.13 22.46
C ALA A 41 -8.89 46.22 21.39
N ALA A 42 -9.96 46.59 20.69
CA ALA A 42 -9.94 47.67 19.72
C ALA A 42 -9.46 49.00 20.35
N CYS A 43 -8.59 49.73 19.64
CA CYS A 43 -8.05 51.00 20.12
C CYS A 43 -9.19 52.01 20.35
N ALA A 44 -9.15 52.74 21.47
CA ALA A 44 -10.21 53.68 21.87
C ALA A 44 -10.54 54.77 20.81
N ASN A 45 -9.60 55.08 19.92
CA ASN A 45 -9.76 56.02 18.80
C ASN A 45 -9.42 55.38 17.43
N GLY A 46 -9.69 54.08 17.27
CA GLY A 46 -9.34 53.34 16.05
C GLY A 46 -10.12 53.80 14.82
N LYS A 47 -9.42 54.25 13.78
CA LYS A 47 -10.01 54.39 12.43
C LYS A 47 -9.87 53.06 11.70
N THR A 48 -10.95 52.56 11.11
CA THR A 48 -10.91 51.41 10.21
C THR A 48 -10.11 51.79 8.97
N VAL A 49 -8.90 51.26 8.86
CA VAL A 49 -8.14 51.34 7.60
C VAL A 49 -8.74 50.28 6.68
N ALA A 50 -9.54 50.70 5.71
CA ALA A 50 -9.87 49.84 4.58
C ALA A 50 -8.53 49.49 3.91
N ILE A 51 -8.14 48.22 3.95
CA ILE A 51 -7.00 47.76 3.16
C ILE A 51 -7.48 47.81 1.71
N ASP A 52 -7.15 48.89 1.02
CA ASP A 52 -7.25 48.96 -0.43
C ASP A 52 -6.29 47.90 -1.00
N ASP A 53 -6.85 46.79 -1.48
CA ASP A 53 -6.17 45.76 -2.29
C ASP A 53 -5.67 46.32 -3.66
N ALA A 54 -5.69 47.64 -3.84
CA ALA A 54 -5.22 48.35 -5.03
C ALA A 54 -3.69 48.50 -5.10
N ARG A 55 -2.94 48.07 -4.08
CA ARG A 55 -1.50 47.86 -4.22
C ARG A 55 -1.27 46.43 -4.66
N GLY A 56 -1.46 46.19 -5.95
CA GLY A 56 -1.11 44.95 -6.60
C GLY A 56 0.31 44.53 -6.21
N VAL A 57 0.42 43.68 -5.20
CA VAL A 57 1.48 42.70 -5.13
C VAL A 57 1.22 41.84 -6.34
N LYS A 58 1.83 42.22 -7.47
CA LYS A 58 2.19 41.26 -8.48
C LYS A 58 3.01 40.24 -7.70
N SER A 59 2.37 39.19 -7.21
CA SER A 59 3.06 37.95 -6.88
C SER A 59 4.01 37.76 -8.04
N PRO A 60 5.33 37.75 -7.84
CA PRO A 60 6.23 37.43 -8.92
C PRO A 60 5.78 36.05 -9.35
N VAL A 61 5.07 35.96 -10.48
CA VAL A 61 5.03 34.72 -11.24
C VAL A 61 6.50 34.46 -11.45
N PRO A 62 7.10 33.44 -10.80
CA PRO A 62 8.53 33.24 -10.94
C PRO A 62 8.73 33.03 -12.42
N ALA A 63 9.41 33.98 -13.07
CA ALA A 63 9.87 33.81 -14.43
C ALA A 63 10.87 32.67 -14.34
N THR A 64 10.36 31.44 -14.47
CA THR A 64 11.15 30.22 -14.35
C THR A 64 12.28 30.35 -15.34
N SER A 65 13.48 30.56 -14.82
CA SER A 65 14.63 30.84 -15.66
C SER A 65 14.87 29.60 -16.52
N ALA A 66 15.48 29.75 -17.69
CA ALA A 66 15.84 28.59 -18.51
C ALA A 66 16.67 27.56 -17.72
N LYS A 67 17.40 28.01 -16.69
CA LYS A 67 18.14 27.17 -15.74
C LYS A 67 17.22 26.35 -14.83
N ASP A 68 16.14 26.92 -14.29
CA ASP A 68 15.19 26.20 -13.43
C ASP A 68 14.43 25.12 -14.22
N LYS A 69 14.06 25.41 -15.47
CA LYS A 69 13.44 24.42 -16.37
C LYS A 69 14.41 23.28 -16.69
N ALA A 70 15.68 23.58 -16.92
CA ALA A 70 16.70 22.56 -17.18
C ALA A 70 16.96 21.67 -15.93
N VAL A 71 16.92 22.24 -14.72
CA VAL A 71 17.04 21.48 -13.47
C VAL A 71 15.82 20.57 -13.28
N GLN A 72 14.60 21.08 -13.46
CA GLN A 72 13.38 20.26 -13.37
C GLN A 72 13.39 19.11 -14.39
N GLN A 73 13.73 19.38 -15.65
CA GLN A 73 13.86 18.33 -16.66
C GLN A 73 14.90 17.26 -16.32
N ARG A 74 16.00 17.62 -15.66
CA ARG A 74 17.00 16.63 -15.19
C ARG A 74 16.44 15.77 -14.07
N LEU A 75 15.74 16.39 -13.12
CA LEU A 75 15.08 15.67 -12.01
C LEU A 75 14.00 14.72 -12.54
N ASP A 76 13.14 15.18 -13.45
CA ASP A 76 12.10 14.34 -14.05
C ASP A 76 12.69 13.16 -14.83
N LYS A 77 13.77 13.39 -15.59
CA LYS A 77 14.49 12.30 -16.27
C LYS A 77 15.11 11.32 -15.29
N SER A 78 15.67 11.80 -14.17
CA SER A 78 16.25 10.91 -13.15
C SER A 78 15.19 10.03 -12.49
N ARG A 79 14.04 10.62 -12.13
CA ARG A 79 12.89 9.89 -11.57
C ARG A 79 12.34 8.87 -12.55
N ALA A 80 12.12 9.27 -13.81
CA ALA A 80 11.65 8.36 -14.85
C ALA A 80 12.63 7.20 -15.12
N ALA A 81 13.94 7.44 -14.99
CA ALA A 81 14.95 6.40 -15.12
C ALA A 81 14.92 5.42 -13.93
N GLU A 82 14.77 5.95 -12.70
CA GLU A 82 14.64 5.15 -11.48
C GLU A 82 13.36 4.30 -11.50
N ASP A 83 12.22 4.89 -11.82
CA ASP A 83 10.93 4.20 -11.96
C ASP A 83 11.01 3.08 -13.00
N LYS A 84 11.64 3.36 -14.15
CA LYS A 84 11.87 2.35 -15.19
C LYS A 84 12.76 1.21 -14.70
N GLN A 85 13.77 1.51 -13.88
CA GLN A 85 14.64 0.49 -13.31
C GLN A 85 13.90 -0.36 -12.28
N LEU A 86 13.14 0.26 -11.38
CA LEU A 86 12.31 -0.43 -10.39
C LEU A 86 11.27 -1.33 -11.07
N ASN A 87 10.60 -0.83 -12.12
CA ASN A 87 9.62 -1.62 -12.85
C ASN A 87 10.26 -2.83 -13.55
N ARG A 88 11.43 -2.65 -14.17
CA ARG A 88 12.20 -3.76 -14.76
C ARG A 88 12.64 -4.79 -13.72
N GLN A 89 13.00 -4.35 -12.51
CA GLN A 89 13.37 -5.26 -11.43
C GLN A 89 12.15 -6.06 -10.93
N ARG A 90 11.01 -5.39 -10.72
CA ARG A 90 9.74 -6.04 -10.37
C ARG A 90 9.32 -7.06 -11.41
N GLU A 91 9.32 -6.70 -12.69
CA GLU A 91 8.97 -7.62 -13.77
C GLU A 91 9.91 -8.85 -13.82
N LYS A 92 11.21 -8.66 -13.58
CA LYS A 92 12.16 -9.78 -13.48
C LYS A 92 11.85 -10.68 -12.28
N GLN A 93 11.55 -10.10 -11.13
CA GLN A 93 11.19 -10.85 -9.91
C GLN A 93 9.89 -11.62 -10.12
N GLU A 94 8.84 -10.98 -10.64
CA GLU A 94 7.56 -11.63 -10.94
C GLU A 94 7.72 -12.78 -11.93
N ARG A 95 8.53 -12.62 -12.99
CA ARG A 95 8.85 -13.70 -13.93
C ARG A 95 9.61 -14.84 -13.26
N ALA A 96 10.56 -14.54 -12.36
CA ALA A 96 11.31 -15.55 -11.64
C ALA A 96 10.41 -16.33 -10.66
N GLU A 97 9.56 -15.63 -9.92
CA GLU A 97 8.57 -16.23 -9.02
C GLU A 97 7.54 -17.08 -9.78
N ALA A 98 7.04 -16.59 -10.92
CA ALA A 98 6.12 -17.36 -11.76
C ALA A 98 6.77 -18.65 -12.24
N ARG A 99 8.04 -18.61 -12.66
CA ARG A 99 8.80 -19.81 -13.06
C ARG A 99 9.01 -20.76 -11.87
N ALA A 100 9.38 -20.25 -10.70
CA ALA A 100 9.55 -21.05 -9.49
C ALA A 100 8.24 -21.75 -9.09
N LYS A 101 7.10 -21.04 -9.14
CA LYS A 101 5.76 -21.60 -8.90
C LYS A 101 5.44 -22.70 -9.90
N LEU A 102 5.69 -22.50 -11.20
CA LEU A 102 5.43 -23.52 -12.22
C LEU A 102 6.29 -24.78 -12.02
N VAL A 103 7.56 -24.63 -11.64
CA VAL A 103 8.44 -25.77 -11.35
C VAL A 103 7.95 -26.51 -10.11
N ALA A 104 7.62 -25.80 -9.04
CA ALA A 104 7.08 -26.40 -7.82
C ALA A 104 5.78 -27.16 -8.09
N GLU A 105 4.84 -26.57 -8.84
CA GLU A 105 3.59 -27.24 -9.20
C GLU A 105 3.79 -28.47 -10.08
N LYS A 106 4.74 -28.44 -11.02
CA LYS A 106 5.11 -29.62 -11.82
C LYS A 106 5.66 -30.74 -10.94
N GLN A 107 6.54 -30.42 -9.98
CA GLN A 107 7.08 -31.41 -9.04
C GLN A 107 5.99 -31.99 -8.15
N LYS A 108 5.11 -31.15 -7.59
CA LYS A 108 3.94 -31.61 -6.81
C LYS A 108 3.06 -32.57 -7.60
N ARG A 109 2.73 -32.22 -8.86
CA ARG A 109 1.93 -33.09 -9.73
C ARG A 109 2.61 -34.43 -10.02
N LYS A 110 3.92 -34.41 -10.29
CA LYS A 110 4.72 -35.62 -10.52
C LYS A 110 4.70 -36.52 -9.26
N CYS A 111 4.91 -35.92 -8.10
CA CYS A 111 4.86 -36.63 -6.83
C CYS A 111 3.49 -37.17 -6.48
N ALA A 112 2.41 -36.42 -6.74
CA ALA A 112 1.06 -36.91 -6.57
C ALA A 112 0.77 -38.12 -7.47
N GLN A 113 1.22 -38.08 -8.73
CA GLN A 113 1.08 -39.20 -9.66
C GLN A 113 1.85 -40.44 -9.19
N LEU A 114 3.09 -40.27 -8.71
CA LEU A 114 3.89 -41.38 -8.18
C LEU A 114 3.31 -41.94 -6.88
N ALA A 115 2.79 -41.09 -5.99
CA ALA A 115 2.10 -41.52 -4.77
C ALA A 115 0.87 -42.39 -5.10
N GLN A 116 0.08 -41.99 -6.10
CA GLN A 116 -1.06 -42.77 -6.57
C GLN A 116 -0.65 -44.11 -7.19
N ARG A 117 0.44 -44.14 -7.97
CA ARG A 117 0.97 -45.40 -8.52
C ARG A 117 1.45 -46.34 -7.42
N LYS A 118 2.07 -45.79 -6.37
CA LYS A 118 2.48 -46.54 -5.19
C LYS A 118 1.26 -47.15 -4.48
N SER A 119 0.22 -46.36 -4.20
CA SER A 119 -0.98 -46.86 -3.51
C SER A 119 -1.68 -47.96 -4.32
N TRP A 120 -1.81 -47.79 -5.64
CA TRP A 120 -2.36 -48.83 -6.50
C TRP A 120 -1.50 -50.10 -6.54
N ALA A 121 -0.18 -49.97 -6.56
CA ALA A 121 0.69 -51.15 -6.52
C ALA A 121 0.62 -51.89 -5.18
N GLU A 122 0.39 -51.17 -4.07
CA GLU A 122 0.13 -51.76 -2.75
C GLU A 122 -1.25 -52.44 -2.70
N GLU A 123 -2.28 -51.84 -3.28
CA GLU A 123 -3.61 -52.45 -3.44
C GLU A 123 -3.55 -53.72 -4.30
N ASP A 124 -2.86 -53.68 -5.43
CA ASP A 124 -2.61 -54.83 -6.29
C ASP A 124 -1.94 -55.96 -5.51
N LEU A 125 -0.98 -55.65 -4.64
CA LEU A 125 -0.32 -56.62 -3.78
C LEU A 125 -1.29 -57.22 -2.76
N ARG A 126 -2.13 -56.39 -2.11
CA ARG A 126 -3.14 -56.87 -1.15
C ARG A 126 -4.16 -57.81 -1.79
N ASN A 127 -4.51 -57.55 -3.05
CA ASN A 127 -5.53 -58.30 -3.79
C ASN A 127 -4.95 -59.43 -4.66
N ALA A 128 -3.62 -59.61 -4.69
CA ALA A 128 -2.98 -60.57 -5.59
C ALA A 128 -3.27 -62.03 -5.18
N PRO A 129 -3.58 -62.92 -6.14
CA PRO A 129 -3.66 -64.35 -5.86
C PRO A 129 -2.26 -64.92 -5.58
N ALA A 130 -2.18 -66.02 -4.83
CA ALA A 130 -0.91 -66.65 -4.40
C ALA A 130 0.13 -66.81 -5.52
N LYS A 131 -0.31 -67.17 -6.74
CA LYS A 131 0.57 -67.36 -7.91
C LYS A 131 1.21 -66.06 -8.43
N ALA A 132 0.63 -64.89 -8.13
CA ALA A 132 1.10 -63.57 -8.57
C ALA A 132 1.71 -62.73 -7.44
N MET A 133 1.71 -63.21 -6.19
CA MET A 133 2.15 -62.46 -5.00
C MET A 133 3.58 -61.91 -5.12
N GLU A 134 4.55 -62.74 -5.50
CA GLU A 134 5.95 -62.30 -5.63
C GLU A 134 6.12 -61.23 -6.73
N LYS A 135 5.40 -61.34 -7.84
CA LYS A 135 5.40 -60.33 -8.90
C LYS A 135 4.77 -59.02 -8.42
N ALA A 136 3.64 -59.09 -7.73
CA ALA A 136 2.97 -57.92 -7.16
C ALA A 136 3.83 -57.24 -6.08
N ARG A 137 4.56 -58.03 -5.28
CA ARG A 137 5.48 -57.53 -4.25
C ARG A 137 6.61 -56.73 -4.87
N ARG A 138 7.28 -57.27 -5.89
CA ARG A 138 8.33 -56.55 -6.63
C ARG A 138 7.82 -55.28 -7.29
N LYS A 139 6.59 -55.29 -7.82
CA LYS A 139 5.95 -54.10 -8.40
C LYS A 139 5.70 -53.01 -7.35
N SER A 140 5.15 -53.39 -6.20
CA SER A 140 4.92 -52.50 -5.06
C SER A 140 6.23 -51.89 -4.55
N GLN A 141 7.28 -52.70 -4.38
CA GLN A 141 8.60 -52.23 -3.96
C GLN A 141 9.19 -51.20 -4.93
N ARG A 142 9.19 -51.50 -6.24
CA ARG A 142 9.69 -50.55 -7.26
C ARG A 142 8.89 -49.25 -7.29
N ALA A 143 7.57 -49.32 -7.12
CA ALA A 143 6.73 -48.12 -7.06
C ALA A 143 7.07 -47.26 -5.82
N ALA A 144 7.32 -47.88 -4.68
CA ALA A 144 7.74 -47.20 -3.47
C ALA A 144 9.16 -46.60 -3.57
N GLU A 145 10.10 -47.32 -4.19
CA GLU A 145 11.46 -46.84 -4.45
C GLU A 145 11.45 -45.62 -5.37
N ASN A 146 10.72 -45.69 -6.49
CA ASN A 146 10.58 -44.58 -7.43
C ASN A 146 9.96 -43.34 -6.78
N TYR A 147 8.92 -43.53 -5.95
CA TYR A 147 8.31 -42.43 -5.21
C TYR A 147 9.30 -41.79 -4.23
N ARG A 148 10.06 -42.58 -3.47
CA ARG A 148 11.07 -42.06 -2.54
C ARG A 148 12.17 -41.32 -3.29
N ALA A 149 12.72 -41.91 -4.34
CA ALA A 149 13.81 -41.32 -5.12
C ALA A 149 13.48 -39.93 -5.68
N GLU A 150 12.23 -39.68 -6.06
CA GLU A 150 11.83 -38.40 -6.65
C GLU A 150 11.19 -37.41 -5.66
N CYS A 151 10.60 -37.88 -4.57
CA CYS A 151 9.71 -37.07 -3.71
C CYS A 151 10.11 -37.04 -2.23
N SER A 152 11.15 -37.75 -1.79
CA SER A 152 11.59 -37.75 -0.39
C SER A 152 12.66 -36.69 -0.07
N THR A 153 12.76 -35.64 -0.88
CA THR A 153 13.62 -34.47 -0.65
C THR A 153 12.82 -33.28 -0.17
#